data_AF-A0A535HV83-F1
#
_entry.id   AF-A0A535HV83-F1
#
_cell.length_a   1.000
_cell.length_b   1.000
_cell.length_c   1.000
_cell.angle_alpha   90.00
_cell.angle_beta   90.00
_cell.angle_gamma   90.00
#
_symmetry.space_group_name_H-M   'P 1'
#
loop_
_entity.id
_entity.type
_entity.pdbx_description
1 polymer ?
#
loop_
_entity_poly.entity_id
_entity_poly.type
_entity_poly.pdbx_seq_one_letter_code
_entity_poly.pdbx_strand_id
1 'polypeptide(L)'
;MPTTTKVLYVEPDDEITDLVERIRQNTDMSELVFVLPNRARVLGSPLNLRLLQQYGRSYGKTTAIVSGDPRVQALSRDIGFPTYASVQAFERGVEVVRPHAPVEDRNGEDAMPAIGAGTVATVDAAEAAWAARHAQPPPPPFRPRPRPTRSWYYAAAAVFVVGLLLLFLVAPSAKVTVDLAATPVAVNPTVQGSTDPSNQNQPDHVVTAVATSDANQQFQANPTGTKDVPATPATGAVVFMTDLPNGANFTIPKNETFQTSDASVTFFATADTPVQIPPGGAPSNPVPVQDGAAEAKGNLPANSITQWPQNPCRPGGANSDVCRPSDLTVSNPQPTSGGADQKHLVVASAQDVAGWNQQVQTLEKQLGDRVKADMQNKQHGLTPAVDPGGSGTTLSNDVSPPVPKAGDEFAPANLTVTVHGKGVFYNPADIRKVVEQDLSGQVPQGETLANQPKIGAVKVTQALDDGTVIFSVDGSGFSEPTFDISGLKDQLTGKSGGDARKLLRQRLGADRVQNVDISQSIPFFVLPYFSSRIELQIMPIEKPSS
;
A
#
# COMPACT_ATOMS: atom_id res chain seq x y z
N MET A 1 5.28 24.07 50.31
CA MET A 1 4.21 24.25 49.31
C MET A 1 4.21 23.01 48.43
N PRO A 2 3.06 22.49 47.96
CA PRO A 2 3.06 21.38 47.03
C PRO A 2 3.70 21.84 45.71
N THR A 3 4.77 21.17 45.29
CA THR A 3 5.38 21.36 43.98
C THR A 3 4.46 20.77 42.93
N THR A 4 3.87 21.61 42.08
CA THR A 4 3.02 21.14 40.97
C THR A 4 3.90 20.68 39.82
N THR A 5 4.30 19.43 39.87
CA THR A 5 5.14 18.77 38.85
C THR A 5 4.32 18.43 37.61
N LYS A 6 4.82 18.77 36.41
CA LYS A 6 4.22 18.33 35.13
C LYS A 6 5.21 17.55 34.28
N VAL A 7 4.77 16.38 33.82
CA VAL A 7 5.49 15.54 32.87
C VAL A 7 5.14 16.00 31.45
N LEU A 8 6.18 16.30 30.66
CA LEU A 8 6.11 16.72 29.27
C LEU A 8 6.80 15.67 28.40
N TYR A 9 6.06 15.04 27.50
CA TYR A 9 6.64 14.15 26.50
C TYR A 9 7.27 14.98 25.39
N VAL A 10 8.46 14.59 24.96
CA VAL A 10 9.22 15.19 23.86
C VAL A 10 9.03 14.30 22.64
N GLU A 11 8.63 14.86 21.51
CA GLU A 11 8.51 14.13 20.26
C GLU A 11 9.89 13.96 19.59
N PRO A 12 10.11 12.93 18.75
CA PRO A 12 11.42 12.68 18.15
C PRO A 12 11.98 13.85 17.32
N ASP A 13 11.07 14.65 16.75
CA ASP A 13 11.34 15.76 15.84
C ASP A 13 11.18 17.15 16.50
N ASP A 14 10.89 17.24 17.81
CA ASP A 14 10.86 18.51 18.55
C ASP A 14 12.22 19.24 18.44
N GLU A 15 12.21 20.58 18.35
CA GLU A 15 13.42 21.39 18.45
C GLU A 15 13.60 22.02 19.85
N ILE A 16 14.79 22.57 20.12
CA ILE A 16 15.07 23.24 21.41
C ILE A 16 14.16 24.47 21.61
N THR A 17 13.74 25.11 20.52
CA THR A 17 12.73 26.17 20.48
C THR A 17 11.38 25.71 21.05
N ASP A 18 10.91 24.51 20.69
CA ASP A 18 9.64 23.97 21.17
C ASP A 18 9.69 23.64 22.66
N LEU A 19 10.81 23.11 23.14
CA LEU A 19 11.04 22.89 24.57
C LEU A 19 11.04 24.20 25.37
N VAL A 20 11.68 25.26 24.84
CA VAL A 20 11.71 26.58 25.48
C VAL A 20 10.33 27.23 25.49
N GLU A 21 9.55 27.10 24.41
CA GLU A 21 8.17 27.60 24.36
C GLU A 21 7.25 26.79 25.29
N ARG A 22 7.44 25.47 25.43
CA ARG A 22 6.75 24.67 26.47
C ARG A 22 7.13 25.11 27.89
N ILE A 23 8.38 25.52 28.16
CA ILE A 23 8.74 26.15 29.45
C ILE A 23 7.98 27.46 29.65
N ARG A 24 7.84 28.29 28.60
CA ARG A 24 7.16 29.58 28.65
C ARG A 24 5.66 29.44 28.93
N GLN A 25 4.98 28.53 28.24
CA GLN A 25 3.51 28.37 28.29
C GLN A 25 2.98 27.81 29.62
N ASN A 26 3.76 27.00 30.33
CA ASN A 26 3.31 26.34 31.57
C ASN A 26 3.61 27.19 32.81
N THR A 27 3.04 28.41 32.89
CA THR A 27 3.37 29.43 33.91
C THR A 27 3.15 28.96 35.35
N ASP A 28 2.13 28.12 35.60
CA ASP A 28 1.65 27.78 36.95
C ASP A 28 2.38 26.61 37.62
N MET A 29 3.47 26.11 37.01
CA MET A 29 4.18 24.90 37.41
C MET A 29 5.65 25.19 37.70
N SER A 30 6.11 24.79 38.89
CA SER A 30 7.47 25.03 39.39
C SER A 30 8.46 23.92 39.00
N GLU A 31 7.98 22.75 38.59
CA GLU A 31 8.81 21.62 38.17
C GLU A 31 8.30 21.01 36.85
N LEU A 32 9.19 20.93 35.86
CA LEU A 32 8.90 20.40 34.53
C LEU A 32 9.82 19.21 34.22
N VAL A 33 9.22 18.07 33.88
CA VAL A 33 9.92 16.79 33.67
C VAL A 33 9.84 16.41 32.20
N PHE A 34 10.95 16.46 31.48
CA PHE A 34 10.99 16.13 30.05
C PHE A 34 11.26 14.64 29.86
N VAL A 35 10.33 13.93 29.19
CA VAL A 35 10.46 12.51 28.86
C VAL A 35 10.83 12.37 27.39
N LEU A 36 12.03 11.86 27.14
CA LEU A 36 12.59 11.72 25.81
C LEU A 36 12.48 10.27 25.30
N PRO A 37 11.97 10.05 24.07
CA PRO A 37 12.05 8.76 23.43
C PRO A 37 13.50 8.43 23.08
N ASN A 38 13.80 7.15 22.96
CA ASN A 38 15.12 6.67 22.57
C ASN A 38 15.49 7.27 21.19
N ARG A 39 16.66 7.90 21.09
CA ARG A 39 17.20 8.61 19.90
C ARG A 39 16.65 10.02 19.61
N ALA A 40 15.90 10.66 20.53
CA ALA A 40 15.55 12.07 20.39
C ALA A 40 16.79 12.97 20.25
N ARG A 41 16.90 13.72 19.15
CA ARG A 41 18.11 14.53 18.86
C ARG A 41 18.21 15.80 19.70
N VAL A 42 17.08 16.31 20.17
CA VAL A 42 16.89 17.63 20.79
C VAL A 42 17.89 17.92 21.92
N LEU A 43 18.09 16.96 22.83
CA LEU A 43 18.98 17.07 23.99
C LEU A 43 20.23 16.18 23.88
N GLY A 44 20.56 15.72 22.67
CA GLY A 44 21.84 15.06 22.37
C GLY A 44 23.03 16.02 22.29
N SER A 45 22.78 17.34 22.31
CA SER A 45 23.80 18.39 22.28
C SER A 45 23.97 19.03 23.67
N PRO A 46 25.22 19.17 24.18
CA PRO A 46 25.49 19.91 25.42
C PRO A 46 25.02 21.37 25.38
N LEU A 47 24.98 21.99 24.19
CA LEU A 47 24.51 23.36 24.00
C LEU A 47 23.02 23.47 24.28
N ASN A 48 22.21 22.54 23.76
CA ASN A 48 20.76 22.56 23.91
C ASN A 48 20.34 22.33 25.37
N LEU A 49 21.05 21.44 26.08
CA LEU A 49 20.89 21.24 27.51
C LEU A 49 21.23 22.51 28.33
N ARG A 50 22.30 23.23 27.97
CA ARG A 50 22.62 24.53 28.62
C ARG A 50 21.56 25.59 28.36
N LEU A 51 21.05 25.68 27.13
CA LEU A 51 19.95 26.59 26.79
C LEU A 51 18.68 26.25 27.61
N LEU A 52 18.30 24.96 27.68
CA LEU A 52 17.16 24.51 28.48
C LEU A 52 17.33 24.87 29.97
N GLN A 53 18.54 24.71 30.53
CA GLN A 53 18.85 25.08 31.91
C GLN A 53 18.78 26.60 32.13
N GLN A 54 19.28 27.40 31.17
CA GLN A 54 19.24 28.85 31.22
C GLN A 54 17.80 29.38 31.17
N TYR A 55 16.98 28.88 30.25
CA TYR A 55 15.57 29.26 30.15
C TYR A 55 14.75 28.77 31.34
N GLY A 56 14.96 27.53 31.82
CA GLY A 56 14.35 27.02 33.05
C GLY A 56 14.62 27.95 34.24
N ARG A 57 15.90 28.33 34.44
CA ARG A 57 16.30 29.27 35.51
C ARG A 57 15.74 30.67 35.31
N SER A 58 15.70 31.23 34.09
CA SER A 58 15.15 32.58 33.85
C SER A 58 13.65 32.65 34.11
N TYR A 59 12.92 31.55 33.95
CA TYR A 59 11.50 31.43 34.28
C TYR A 59 11.24 30.89 35.70
N GLY A 60 12.29 30.68 36.51
CA GLY A 60 12.16 30.24 37.91
C GLY A 60 11.74 28.78 38.10
N LYS A 61 11.95 27.90 37.11
CA LYS A 61 11.46 26.52 37.09
C LYS A 61 12.60 25.51 37.22
N THR A 62 12.40 24.51 38.07
CA THR A 62 13.27 23.33 38.12
C THR A 62 12.91 22.41 36.95
N THR A 63 13.92 21.85 36.30
CA THR A 63 13.76 20.99 35.12
C THR A 63 14.47 19.66 35.36
N ALA A 64 13.80 18.55 35.04
CA ALA A 64 14.32 17.20 35.19
C ALA A 64 14.22 16.44 33.86
N ILE A 65 15.09 15.44 33.66
CA ILE A 65 15.23 14.73 32.38
C ILE A 65 15.04 13.23 32.60
N VAL A 66 14.11 12.64 31.84
CA VAL A 66 13.85 11.21 31.80
C VAL A 66 14.22 10.71 30.41
N SER A 67 15.20 9.83 30.30
CA SER A 67 15.63 9.28 29.01
C SER A 67 16.21 7.88 29.16
N GLY A 68 15.93 7.00 28.20
CA GLY A 68 16.57 5.69 28.10
C GLY A 68 17.98 5.70 27.48
N ASP A 69 18.43 6.84 26.93
CA ASP A 69 19.72 6.95 26.22
C ASP A 69 20.88 7.28 27.20
N PRO A 70 21.89 6.40 27.37
CA PRO A 70 23.03 6.65 28.26
C PRO A 70 23.84 7.91 27.91
N ARG A 71 23.88 8.36 26.65
CA ARG A 71 24.59 9.57 26.22
C ARG A 71 23.84 10.82 26.70
N VAL A 72 22.52 10.88 26.49
CA VAL A 72 21.69 11.97 26.99
C VAL A 72 21.72 11.99 28.52
N GLN A 73 21.69 10.83 29.18
CA GLN A 73 21.85 10.74 30.64
C GLN A 73 23.22 11.23 31.13
N ALA A 74 24.31 10.95 30.40
CA ALA A 74 25.64 11.46 30.75
C ALA A 74 25.73 12.98 30.60
N LEU A 75 25.26 13.54 29.48
CA LEU A 75 25.29 14.98 29.22
C LEU A 75 24.36 15.78 30.16
N SER A 76 23.18 15.25 30.44
CA SER A 76 22.20 15.87 31.37
C SER A 76 22.78 15.95 32.78
N ARG A 77 23.40 14.86 33.25
CA ARG A 77 24.11 14.85 34.54
C ARG A 77 25.34 15.74 34.54
N ASP A 78 26.08 15.83 33.44
CA ASP A 78 27.25 16.71 33.32
C ASP A 78 26.89 18.18 33.55
N ILE A 79 25.77 18.62 32.96
CA ILE A 79 25.24 19.98 33.06
C ILE A 79 24.44 20.21 34.38
N GLY A 80 24.11 19.14 35.11
CA GLY A 80 23.50 19.20 36.45
C GLY A 80 21.97 19.16 36.45
N PHE A 81 21.36 18.43 35.52
CA PHE A 81 19.94 18.08 35.57
C PHE A 81 19.70 16.81 36.41
N PRO A 82 18.67 16.78 37.28
CA PRO A 82 18.14 15.55 37.85
C PRO A 82 17.75 14.59 36.72
N THR A 83 18.36 13.41 36.68
CA THR A 83 18.29 12.51 35.53
C THR A 83 17.83 11.11 35.93
N TYR A 84 16.84 10.59 35.20
CA TYR A 84 16.17 9.32 35.49
C TYR A 84 16.12 8.41 34.25
N ALA A 85 16.28 7.11 34.46
CA ALA A 85 16.31 6.13 33.36
C ALA A 85 14.91 5.79 32.79
N SER A 86 13.83 6.09 33.52
CA SER A 86 12.44 5.89 33.09
C SER A 86 11.46 6.71 33.93
N VAL A 87 10.23 6.90 33.46
CA VAL A 87 9.17 7.61 34.20
C VAL A 87 8.89 6.90 35.54
N GLN A 88 8.94 5.57 35.56
CA GLN A 88 8.77 4.77 36.77
C GLN A 88 9.95 4.91 37.76
N ALA A 89 11.14 5.32 37.30
CA ALA A 89 12.27 5.66 38.17
C ALA A 89 12.14 7.08 38.74
N PHE A 90 11.60 8.01 37.94
CA PHE A 90 11.22 9.35 38.39
C PHE A 90 10.16 9.30 39.50
N GLU A 91 9.05 8.59 39.30
CA GLU A 91 7.98 8.39 40.29
C GLU A 91 8.48 7.73 41.60
N ARG A 92 9.55 6.92 41.51
CA ARG A 92 10.19 6.28 42.67
C ARG A 92 11.34 7.09 43.27
N GLY A 93 11.64 8.27 42.75
CA GLY A 93 12.75 9.13 43.21
C GLY A 93 14.15 8.55 42.98
N VAL A 94 14.30 7.55 42.10
CA VAL A 94 15.57 6.84 41.85
C VAL A 94 16.35 7.57 40.77
N GLU A 95 17.07 8.62 41.16
CA GLU A 95 17.98 9.37 40.29
C GLU A 95 19.23 8.56 39.94
N VAL A 96 19.80 8.77 38.74
CA VAL A 96 21.06 8.14 38.29
C VAL A 96 22.29 8.85 38.89
N VAL A 97 22.50 8.64 40.20
CA VAL A 97 23.53 9.31 41.04
C VAL A 97 24.94 9.31 40.43
N ARG A 98 25.65 10.44 40.55
CA ARG A 98 27.10 10.58 40.22
C ARG A 98 27.99 10.03 41.36
N PRO A 99 29.16 9.44 41.06
CA PRO A 99 30.29 9.47 41.99
C PRO A 99 30.72 10.93 42.24
N HIS A 100 30.91 11.31 43.51
CA HIS A 100 31.29 12.67 43.89
C HIS A 100 32.75 12.97 43.52
N ALA A 101 33.01 14.14 42.92
CA ALA A 101 34.34 14.71 42.74
C ALA A 101 34.58 15.76 43.83
N PRO A 102 35.80 15.86 44.40
CA PRO A 102 36.03 16.62 45.62
C PRO A 102 35.92 18.14 45.44
N VAL A 103 35.50 18.81 46.50
CA VAL A 103 35.41 20.27 46.58
C VAL A 103 36.81 20.86 46.71
N GLU A 104 37.11 21.87 45.89
CA GLU A 104 38.36 22.62 45.92
C GLU A 104 38.33 23.66 47.05
N ASP A 105 39.36 23.64 47.90
CA ASP A 105 39.44 24.43 49.13
C ASP A 105 39.92 25.87 48.88
N ARG A 106 39.49 26.84 49.70
CA ARG A 106 39.91 28.24 49.59
C ARG A 106 40.08 28.92 50.96
N ASN A 107 41.34 28.96 51.39
CA ASN A 107 41.98 29.88 52.33
C ASN A 107 41.46 29.93 53.79
N GLY A 108 42.38 29.69 54.73
CA GLY A 108 42.18 29.97 56.16
C GLY A 108 43.35 29.44 57.00
N GLU A 109 44.31 30.33 57.28
CA GLU A 109 45.56 30.20 58.05
C GLU A 109 45.79 29.10 59.15
N ASP A 110 47.09 28.84 59.32
CA ASP A 110 47.84 28.56 60.57
C ASP A 110 48.24 27.14 61.07
N ALA A 111 49.49 27.13 61.56
CA ALA A 111 50.14 26.21 62.51
C ALA A 111 50.74 24.85 62.04
N MET A 112 52.05 24.91 61.81
CA MET A 112 53.08 23.86 62.05
C MET A 112 52.99 23.23 63.47
N PRO A 113 53.60 22.05 63.79
CA PRO A 113 54.89 21.57 63.25
C PRO A 113 55.03 20.06 62.94
N ALA A 114 56.23 19.71 62.44
CA ALA A 114 56.67 18.37 62.03
C ALA A 114 57.55 17.65 63.08
N ILE A 115 57.95 16.40 62.76
CA ILE A 115 59.09 15.53 63.20
C ILE A 115 58.56 14.08 63.19
N GLY A 116 59.21 13.03 62.64
CA GLY A 116 60.42 12.87 61.81
C GLY A 116 60.34 11.46 61.13
N ALA A 117 60.81 11.27 59.89
CA ALA A 117 62.20 10.94 59.52
C ALA A 117 62.65 9.51 59.93
N GLY A 118 62.97 8.64 58.96
CA GLY A 118 63.51 7.29 59.22
C GLY A 118 63.61 6.34 58.01
N THR A 119 64.72 6.41 57.27
CA THR A 119 65.12 5.51 56.16
C THR A 119 66.62 5.16 56.32
N VAL A 120 67.28 4.21 55.63
CA VAL A 120 67.01 3.39 54.43
C VAL A 120 67.74 2.02 54.59
N ALA A 121 67.49 1.04 53.70
CA ALA A 121 68.49 0.03 53.23
C ALA A 121 68.97 -1.07 54.23
N THR A 122 69.56 -2.22 53.86
CA THR A 122 69.64 -3.01 52.59
C THR A 122 69.91 -4.49 52.95
N VAL A 123 69.83 -5.39 51.96
CA VAL A 123 70.16 -6.83 52.06
C VAL A 123 71.66 -7.12 52.09
N ASP A 124 72.03 -8.16 52.86
CA ASP A 124 73.02 -9.22 52.59
C ASP A 124 73.21 -10.00 53.91
N ALA A 125 73.60 -11.27 54.02
CA ALA A 125 73.70 -12.47 53.18
C ALA A 125 74.41 -13.52 54.10
N ALA A 126 74.33 -14.83 53.79
CA ALA A 126 75.05 -15.93 54.47
C ALA A 126 74.69 -16.20 55.96
N GLU A 127 74.93 -17.38 56.55
CA GLU A 127 74.94 -18.78 56.06
C GLU A 127 74.78 -19.71 57.29
N ALA A 128 74.58 -21.02 57.10
CA ALA A 128 74.20 -21.94 58.17
C ALA A 128 75.35 -22.43 59.08
N ALA A 129 75.15 -22.37 60.41
CA ALA A 129 75.74 -23.28 61.42
C ALA A 129 74.93 -23.13 62.73
N TRP A 130 74.20 -24.14 63.21
CA TRP A 130 74.63 -25.36 63.93
C TRP A 130 74.91 -25.15 65.43
N ALA A 131 74.46 -26.13 66.24
CA ALA A 131 74.73 -26.34 67.67
C ALA A 131 74.30 -25.25 68.70
N ALA A 132 73.08 -25.43 69.19
CA ALA A 132 72.72 -25.52 70.62
C ALA A 132 73.71 -24.99 71.70
N ARG A 133 73.19 -24.15 72.63
CA ARG A 133 72.92 -24.54 74.04
C ARG A 133 72.49 -23.37 74.96
N HIS A 134 71.44 -23.62 75.75
CA HIS A 134 71.07 -22.94 77.03
C HIS A 134 70.74 -21.43 76.96
N ALA A 135 69.87 -20.84 77.81
CA ALA A 135 69.23 -21.31 79.04
C ALA A 135 67.77 -20.81 79.18
N GLN A 136 67.00 -21.44 80.09
CA GLN A 136 65.65 -21.00 80.50
C GLN A 136 65.70 -20.01 81.67
N PRO A 137 64.64 -19.20 81.85
CA PRO A 137 64.10 -18.87 83.18
C PRO A 137 62.55 -19.17 83.24
N PRO A 138 61.82 -19.02 84.36
CA PRO A 138 61.11 -20.15 84.98
C PRO A 138 59.57 -20.15 84.83
N PRO A 139 58.87 -21.25 85.21
CA PRO A 139 57.42 -21.40 85.00
C PRO A 139 56.54 -20.81 86.13
N PRO A 140 55.36 -20.24 85.81
CA PRO A 140 54.30 -19.95 86.78
C PRO A 140 53.44 -21.20 87.10
N PRO A 141 52.71 -21.22 88.24
CA PRO A 141 52.12 -22.44 88.80
C PRO A 141 50.92 -23.00 88.01
N PHE A 142 50.85 -24.33 87.96
CA PHE A 142 49.75 -25.08 87.35
C PHE A 142 48.42 -24.87 88.08
N ARG A 143 47.43 -24.30 87.37
CA ARG A 143 46.01 -24.52 87.67
C ARG A 143 45.51 -25.68 86.80
N PRO A 144 44.82 -26.70 87.34
CA PRO A 144 44.29 -27.79 86.54
C PRO A 144 43.19 -27.26 85.62
N ARG A 145 43.47 -27.19 84.32
CA ARG A 145 42.43 -26.95 83.29
C ARG A 145 41.52 -28.19 83.22
N PRO A 146 40.19 -28.04 83.28
CA PRO A 146 39.30 -29.16 82.95
C PRO A 146 39.56 -29.59 81.51
N ARG A 147 39.68 -30.90 81.27
CA ARG A 147 39.82 -31.45 79.91
C ARG A 147 38.50 -31.21 79.16
N PRO A 148 38.45 -30.39 78.08
CA PRO A 148 37.29 -30.38 77.22
C PRO A 148 37.20 -31.75 76.55
N THR A 149 36.06 -32.42 76.76
CA THR A 149 35.79 -33.75 76.21
C THR A 149 35.85 -33.72 74.68
N ARG A 150 36.38 -34.80 74.07
CA ARG A 150 36.63 -34.91 72.61
C ARG A 150 35.39 -34.67 71.72
N SER A 151 34.19 -34.57 72.30
CA SER A 151 32.90 -34.31 71.67
C SER A 151 32.79 -32.93 70.99
N TRP A 152 33.43 -31.87 71.50
CA TRP A 152 33.26 -30.53 70.90
C TRP A 152 33.83 -30.43 69.48
N TYR A 153 34.91 -31.16 69.18
CA TYR A 153 35.43 -31.27 67.81
C TYR A 153 34.46 -32.00 66.88
N TYR A 154 33.75 -33.03 67.35
CA TYR A 154 32.72 -33.70 66.55
C TYR A 154 31.47 -32.83 66.37
N ALA A 155 31.09 -32.03 67.37
CA ALA A 155 30.00 -31.06 67.22
C ALA A 155 30.38 -29.93 66.24
N ALA A 156 31.60 -29.39 66.33
CA ALA A 156 32.11 -28.39 65.39
C ALA A 156 32.25 -28.96 63.97
N ALA A 157 32.73 -30.20 63.82
CA ALA A 157 32.78 -30.88 62.53
C ALA A 157 31.39 -31.17 61.97
N ALA A 158 30.42 -31.57 62.80
CA ALA A 158 29.03 -31.77 62.37
C ALA A 158 28.38 -30.45 61.93
N VAL A 159 28.56 -29.35 62.68
CA VAL A 159 28.08 -28.03 62.28
C VAL A 159 28.79 -27.52 61.02
N PHE A 160 30.09 -27.80 60.85
CA PHE A 160 30.82 -27.48 59.63
C PHE A 160 30.33 -28.29 58.42
N VAL A 161 30.10 -29.60 58.58
CA VAL A 161 29.56 -30.47 57.52
C VAL A 161 28.11 -30.11 57.20
N VAL A 162 27.27 -29.79 58.18
CA VAL A 162 25.89 -29.31 57.96
C VAL A 162 25.90 -27.92 57.33
N GLY A 163 26.77 -27.01 57.74
CA GLY A 163 26.93 -25.70 57.12
C GLY A 163 27.42 -25.79 55.67
N LEU A 164 28.34 -26.72 55.38
CA LEU A 164 28.84 -27.02 54.04
C LEU A 164 27.78 -27.71 53.19
N LEU A 165 26.99 -28.63 53.75
CA LEU A 165 25.83 -29.22 53.08
C LEU A 165 24.72 -28.20 52.81
N LEU A 166 24.48 -27.25 53.73
CA LEU A 166 23.53 -26.16 53.53
C LEU A 166 24.04 -25.15 52.50
N LEU A 167 25.36 -24.90 52.41
CA LEU A 167 25.98 -24.15 51.32
C LEU A 167 25.76 -24.83 49.96
N PHE A 168 25.83 -26.17 49.91
CA PHE A 168 25.48 -26.95 48.71
C PHE A 168 23.96 -27.07 48.47
N LEU A 169 23.12 -26.92 49.49
CA LEU A 169 21.65 -26.95 49.37
C LEU A 169 21.13 -25.60 48.84
N VAL A 170 21.68 -24.49 49.32
CA VAL A 170 21.50 -23.13 48.76
C VAL A 170 22.50 -22.96 47.60
N ALA A 171 22.49 -23.91 46.66
CA ALA A 171 23.44 -23.96 45.56
C ALA A 171 23.42 -22.65 44.76
N PRO A 172 24.57 -21.95 44.59
CA PRO A 172 24.61 -20.76 43.76
C PRO A 172 24.21 -21.09 42.32
N SER A 173 23.49 -20.17 41.69
CA SER A 173 23.21 -20.20 40.26
C SER A 173 24.02 -19.10 39.57
N ALA A 174 24.46 -19.39 38.34
CA ALA A 174 25.18 -18.44 37.51
C ALA A 174 24.44 -18.23 36.19
N LYS A 175 24.27 -16.96 35.82
CA LYS A 175 23.86 -16.55 34.49
C LYS A 175 25.07 -15.99 33.76
N VAL A 176 25.39 -16.60 32.63
CA VAL A 176 26.48 -16.21 31.73
C VAL A 176 25.84 -15.71 30.45
N THR A 177 26.05 -14.43 30.14
CA THR A 177 25.58 -13.77 28.92
C THR A 177 26.78 -13.42 28.06
N VAL A 178 26.82 -13.98 26.84
CA VAL A 178 27.90 -13.76 25.88
C VAL A 178 27.36 -13.00 24.69
N ASP A 179 27.95 -11.82 24.45
CA ASP A 179 27.61 -10.98 23.31
C ASP A 179 28.54 -11.34 22.14
N LEU A 180 27.98 -11.90 21.06
CA LEU A 180 28.72 -12.30 19.86
C LEU A 180 28.47 -11.34 18.70
N ALA A 181 29.53 -10.95 17.98
CA ALA A 181 29.42 -10.25 16.72
C ALA A 181 28.80 -11.17 15.65
N ALA A 182 27.55 -10.91 15.28
CA ALA A 182 26.85 -11.66 14.24
C ALA A 182 27.29 -11.21 12.84
N THR A 183 27.24 -12.13 11.86
CA THR A 183 27.61 -11.82 10.47
C THR A 183 26.34 -11.45 9.70
N PRO A 184 26.25 -10.25 9.08
CA PRO A 184 25.06 -9.87 8.31
C PRO A 184 24.98 -10.66 7.00
N VAL A 185 23.78 -11.12 6.67
CA VAL A 185 23.45 -11.81 5.41
C VAL A 185 22.32 -11.04 4.73
N ALA A 186 22.41 -10.80 3.43
CA ALA A 186 21.41 -10.05 2.67
C ALA A 186 21.24 -10.60 1.26
N VAL A 187 20.00 -10.63 0.78
CA VAL A 187 19.59 -11.13 -0.53
C VAL A 187 18.60 -10.18 -1.18
N ASN A 188 18.58 -10.14 -2.52
CA ASN A 188 17.52 -9.52 -3.31
C ASN A 188 17.14 -10.49 -4.45
N PRO A 189 16.41 -11.58 -4.14
CA PRO A 189 15.97 -12.53 -5.16
C PRO A 189 14.91 -11.90 -6.08
N THR A 190 14.90 -12.38 -7.32
CA THR A 190 13.86 -12.08 -8.31
C THR A 190 12.98 -13.31 -8.45
N VAL A 191 11.81 -13.28 -7.82
CA VAL A 191 10.91 -14.43 -7.73
C VAL A 191 9.90 -14.41 -8.88
N GLN A 192 9.69 -15.54 -9.54
CA GLN A 192 8.79 -15.70 -10.68
C GLN A 192 7.50 -16.43 -10.26
N GLY A 193 6.37 -15.75 -10.42
CA GLY A 193 5.03 -16.28 -10.22
C GLY A 193 4.44 -16.87 -11.50
N SER A 194 3.78 -18.02 -11.40
CA SER A 194 3.03 -18.66 -12.49
C SER A 194 1.89 -19.53 -11.93
N THR A 195 0.86 -19.78 -12.72
CA THR A 195 -0.29 -20.64 -12.35
C THR A 195 0.03 -22.14 -12.37
N ASP A 196 1.19 -22.55 -12.88
CA ASP A 196 1.60 -23.96 -12.91
C ASP A 196 1.92 -24.49 -11.50
N PRO A 197 1.17 -25.50 -10.98
CA PRO A 197 1.43 -26.10 -9.67
C PRO A 197 2.80 -26.78 -9.54
N SER A 198 3.46 -27.13 -10.66
CA SER A 198 4.80 -27.74 -10.64
C SER A 198 5.89 -26.82 -10.07
N ASN A 199 5.63 -25.50 -10.06
CA ASN A 199 6.49 -24.49 -9.46
C ASN A 199 6.42 -24.47 -7.93
N GLN A 200 5.50 -25.21 -7.31
CA GLN A 200 5.38 -25.26 -5.86
C GLN A 200 6.64 -25.89 -5.23
N ASN A 201 7.35 -25.09 -4.43
CA ASN A 201 8.65 -25.41 -3.81
C ASN A 201 9.88 -25.45 -4.75
N GLN A 202 9.78 -24.92 -5.97
CA GLN A 202 10.97 -24.63 -6.77
C GLN A 202 11.70 -23.38 -6.23
N PRO A 203 13.05 -23.31 -6.29
CA PRO A 203 13.78 -22.08 -5.95
C PRO A 203 13.38 -20.95 -6.90
N ASP A 204 13.42 -19.69 -6.42
CA ASP A 204 13.02 -18.50 -7.18
C ASP A 204 11.58 -18.51 -7.77
N HIS A 205 10.72 -19.47 -7.40
CA HIS A 205 9.40 -19.67 -8.03
C HIS A 205 8.25 -19.75 -7.02
N VAL A 206 7.08 -19.20 -7.38
CA VAL A 206 5.83 -19.28 -6.59
C VAL A 206 4.61 -19.56 -7.46
N VAL A 207 3.59 -20.18 -6.87
CA VAL A 207 2.30 -20.40 -7.54
C VAL A 207 1.41 -19.15 -7.37
N THR A 208 0.85 -18.67 -8.47
CA THR A 208 -0.14 -17.58 -8.52
C THR A 208 -1.53 -18.12 -8.86
N ALA A 209 -2.55 -17.33 -8.57
CA ALA A 209 -3.95 -17.63 -8.89
C ALA A 209 -4.52 -16.55 -9.81
N VAL A 210 -5.26 -16.96 -10.83
CA VAL A 210 -6.05 -16.04 -11.68
C VAL A 210 -7.50 -16.08 -11.21
N ALA A 211 -8.09 -14.92 -10.95
CA ALA A 211 -9.52 -14.77 -10.73
C ALA A 211 -10.16 -14.09 -11.95
N THR A 212 -11.36 -14.52 -12.29
CA THR A 212 -12.26 -13.78 -13.20
C THR A 212 -13.55 -13.43 -12.48
N SER A 213 -14.16 -12.30 -12.85
CA SER A 213 -15.50 -11.94 -12.43
C SER A 213 -16.14 -10.99 -13.43
N ASP A 214 -17.42 -11.19 -13.68
CA ASP A 214 -18.22 -10.37 -14.58
C ASP A 214 -19.35 -9.72 -13.78
N ALA A 215 -19.65 -8.46 -14.07
CA ALA A 215 -20.84 -7.80 -13.53
C ALA A 215 -21.50 -6.96 -14.63
N ASN A 216 -22.84 -6.94 -14.65
CA ASN A 216 -23.60 -6.12 -15.59
C ASN A 216 -24.67 -5.30 -14.88
N GLN A 217 -25.10 -4.23 -15.53
CA GLN A 217 -26.25 -3.43 -15.15
C GLN A 217 -26.88 -2.80 -16.38
N GLN A 218 -28.20 -2.82 -16.44
CA GLN A 218 -28.99 -2.25 -17.53
C GLN A 218 -29.59 -0.88 -17.14
N PHE A 219 -29.76 0.00 -18.13
CA PHE A 219 -30.56 1.21 -18.00
C PHE A 219 -31.38 1.46 -19.27
N GLN A 220 -32.49 2.19 -19.14
CA GLN A 220 -33.38 2.47 -20.26
C GLN A 220 -32.92 3.73 -21.02
N ALA A 221 -32.68 3.58 -22.31
CA ALA A 221 -32.35 4.65 -23.25
C ALA A 221 -33.61 5.06 -24.03
N ASN A 222 -34.24 6.15 -23.61
CA ASN A 222 -35.43 6.72 -24.25
C ASN A 222 -35.02 7.96 -25.08
N PRO A 223 -35.01 7.89 -26.43
CA PRO A 223 -34.66 9.03 -27.27
C PRO A 223 -35.70 10.15 -27.16
N THR A 224 -35.24 11.40 -27.20
CA THR A 224 -36.07 12.61 -27.14
C THR A 224 -36.04 13.44 -28.43
N GLY A 225 -35.13 13.13 -29.34
CA GLY A 225 -35.00 13.82 -30.62
C GLY A 225 -36.05 13.39 -31.64
N THR A 226 -36.44 14.33 -32.50
CA THR A 226 -37.29 14.09 -33.67
C THR A 226 -36.63 14.64 -34.93
N LYS A 227 -36.75 13.92 -36.05
CA LYS A 227 -36.26 14.33 -37.35
C LYS A 227 -37.35 14.17 -38.40
N ASP A 228 -37.72 15.29 -39.00
CA ASP A 228 -38.74 15.31 -40.04
C ASP A 228 -38.13 14.99 -41.41
N VAL A 229 -38.70 14.00 -42.09
CA VAL A 229 -38.50 13.77 -43.52
C VAL A 229 -39.62 14.50 -44.25
N PRO A 230 -39.32 15.50 -45.09
CA PRO A 230 -40.36 16.28 -45.77
C PRO A 230 -41.15 15.41 -46.73
N ALA A 231 -42.45 15.70 -46.86
CA ALA A 231 -43.27 15.09 -47.88
C ALA A 231 -42.77 15.46 -49.29
N THR A 232 -42.94 14.56 -50.25
CA THR A 232 -42.53 14.74 -51.65
C THR A 232 -43.75 14.55 -52.56
N PRO A 233 -44.01 15.43 -53.53
CA PRO A 233 -45.10 15.27 -54.49
C PRO A 233 -44.76 14.25 -55.56
N ALA A 234 -45.75 13.47 -55.99
CA ALA A 234 -45.56 12.54 -57.10
C ALA A 234 -45.36 13.27 -58.43
N THR A 235 -44.60 12.65 -59.33
CA THR A 235 -44.30 13.18 -60.66
C THR A 235 -44.56 12.13 -61.73
N GLY A 236 -44.82 12.59 -62.95
CA GLY A 236 -44.93 11.73 -64.12
C GLY A 236 -45.23 12.56 -65.36
N ALA A 237 -45.91 11.95 -66.32
CA ALA A 237 -46.34 12.64 -67.53
C ALA A 237 -47.71 12.15 -68.02
N VAL A 238 -48.46 13.07 -68.60
CA VAL A 238 -49.69 12.77 -69.36
C VAL A 238 -49.42 12.87 -70.87
N VAL A 239 -50.16 12.10 -71.65
CA VAL A 239 -50.25 12.22 -73.11
C VAL A 239 -51.69 12.44 -73.51
N PHE A 240 -51.88 13.06 -74.65
CA PHE A 240 -53.19 13.31 -75.25
C PHE A 240 -53.40 12.39 -76.46
N MET A 241 -54.64 12.00 -76.68
CA MET A 241 -55.08 11.22 -77.85
C MET A 241 -56.31 11.88 -78.46
N THR A 242 -56.44 11.82 -79.78
CA THR A 242 -57.59 12.36 -80.52
C THR A 242 -58.00 11.42 -81.65
N ASP A 243 -59.31 11.37 -81.93
CA ASP A 243 -59.88 10.69 -83.10
C ASP A 243 -60.15 11.67 -84.27
N LEU A 244 -59.84 12.96 -84.10
CA LEU A 244 -59.98 13.98 -85.13
C LEU A 244 -59.10 13.65 -86.35
N PRO A 245 -59.64 13.75 -87.59
CA PRO A 245 -58.98 13.23 -88.79
C PRO A 245 -57.67 13.93 -89.14
N ASN A 246 -57.45 15.16 -88.66
CA ASN A 246 -56.27 15.98 -88.92
C ASN A 246 -55.28 16.04 -87.73
N GLY A 247 -55.52 15.26 -86.67
CA GLY A 247 -54.78 15.42 -85.41
C GLY A 247 -55.15 16.71 -84.66
N ALA A 248 -54.34 17.10 -83.69
CA ALA A 248 -54.55 18.32 -82.89
C ALA A 248 -53.24 18.92 -82.38
N ASN A 249 -53.13 20.26 -82.44
CA ASN A 249 -51.96 21.01 -82.02
C ASN A 249 -52.37 22.16 -81.10
N PHE A 250 -51.86 22.20 -79.87
CA PHE A 250 -52.14 23.23 -78.87
C PHE A 250 -51.00 23.35 -77.86
N THR A 251 -51.03 24.34 -76.97
CA THR A 251 -50.06 24.46 -75.87
C THR A 251 -50.80 24.24 -74.54
N ILE A 252 -50.25 23.34 -73.72
CA ILE A 252 -50.65 23.21 -72.32
C ILE A 252 -49.82 24.21 -71.50
N PRO A 253 -50.44 25.21 -70.85
CA PRO A 253 -49.70 26.17 -70.03
C PRO A 253 -49.21 25.53 -68.74
N LYS A 254 -48.19 26.11 -68.13
CA LYS A 254 -47.76 25.77 -66.77
C LYS A 254 -48.93 25.98 -65.78
N ASN A 255 -49.05 25.06 -64.83
CA ASN A 255 -50.17 24.96 -63.86
C ASN A 255 -51.53 24.61 -64.49
N GLU A 256 -51.59 24.17 -65.75
CA GLU A 256 -52.77 23.50 -66.30
C GLU A 256 -53.09 22.23 -65.50
N THR A 257 -54.38 21.94 -65.32
CA THR A 257 -54.85 20.97 -64.31
C THR A 257 -55.27 19.65 -64.93
N PHE A 258 -54.86 18.53 -64.32
CA PHE A 258 -55.28 17.17 -64.69
C PHE A 258 -55.71 16.39 -63.45
N GLN A 259 -56.67 15.50 -63.58
CA GLN A 259 -57.29 14.81 -62.44
C GLN A 259 -57.54 13.33 -62.71
N THR A 260 -57.68 12.56 -61.64
CA THR A 260 -58.26 11.22 -61.66
C THR A 260 -59.75 11.26 -61.97
N SER A 261 -60.34 10.12 -62.36
CA SER A 261 -61.78 10.01 -62.69
C SER A 261 -62.72 10.31 -61.51
N ASP A 262 -62.23 10.17 -60.28
CA ASP A 262 -62.92 10.49 -59.02
C ASP A 262 -62.54 11.88 -58.47
N ALA A 263 -61.70 12.64 -59.19
CA ALA A 263 -61.11 13.91 -58.78
C ALA A 263 -60.37 13.87 -57.42
N SER A 264 -59.97 12.70 -56.93
CA SER A 264 -59.34 12.55 -55.61
C SER A 264 -57.87 12.98 -55.56
N VAL A 265 -57.18 13.08 -56.70
CA VAL A 265 -55.82 13.63 -56.84
C VAL A 265 -55.80 14.62 -58.00
N THR A 266 -55.09 15.75 -57.82
CA THR A 266 -54.99 16.83 -58.81
C THR A 266 -53.54 17.12 -59.16
N PHE A 267 -53.21 16.96 -60.44
CA PHE A 267 -51.90 17.20 -61.04
C PHE A 267 -51.85 18.54 -61.77
N PHE A 268 -50.67 19.13 -61.80
CA PHE A 268 -50.37 20.39 -62.48
C PHE A 268 -49.25 20.20 -63.51
N ALA A 269 -49.40 20.79 -64.70
CA ALA A 269 -48.33 20.86 -65.69
C ALA A 269 -47.14 21.67 -65.14
N THR A 270 -45.93 21.11 -65.16
CA THR A 270 -44.76 21.74 -64.52
C THR A 270 -44.14 22.87 -65.37
N ALA A 271 -44.39 22.87 -66.68
CA ALA A 271 -43.92 23.86 -67.65
C ALA A 271 -44.88 24.00 -68.85
N ASP A 272 -44.80 25.15 -69.54
CA ASP A 272 -45.51 25.37 -70.80
C ASP A 272 -45.04 24.34 -71.83
N THR A 273 -45.94 23.46 -72.27
CA THR A 273 -45.59 22.34 -73.15
C THR A 273 -46.43 22.39 -74.43
N PRO A 274 -45.82 22.58 -75.62
CA PRO A 274 -46.53 22.41 -76.88
C PRO A 274 -46.88 20.92 -77.06
N VAL A 275 -48.16 20.63 -77.27
CA VAL A 275 -48.71 19.31 -77.51
C VAL A 275 -48.99 19.17 -79.00
N GLN A 276 -48.43 18.15 -79.63
CA GLN A 276 -48.70 17.80 -81.02
C GLN A 276 -49.24 16.36 -81.07
N ILE A 277 -50.44 16.17 -81.62
CA ILE A 277 -51.05 14.86 -81.83
C ILE A 277 -51.13 14.62 -83.34
N PRO A 278 -50.42 13.62 -83.88
CA PRO A 278 -50.39 13.38 -85.32
C PRO A 278 -51.74 12.79 -85.82
N PRO A 279 -52.09 13.00 -87.11
CA PRO A 279 -53.19 12.28 -87.74
C PRO A 279 -53.00 10.76 -87.62
N GLY A 280 -54.08 10.03 -87.37
CA GLY A 280 -54.06 8.56 -87.25
C GLY A 280 -53.98 8.00 -85.82
N GLY A 281 -54.17 8.83 -84.79
CA GLY A 281 -54.49 8.36 -83.43
C GLY A 281 -53.30 7.91 -82.58
N ALA A 282 -52.06 8.23 -82.95
CA ALA A 282 -50.92 8.03 -82.06
C ALA A 282 -50.91 9.06 -80.91
N PRO A 283 -50.38 8.74 -79.72
CA PRO A 283 -50.36 9.67 -78.60
C PRO A 283 -49.46 10.88 -78.84
N SER A 284 -49.73 11.97 -78.12
CA SER A 284 -48.88 13.16 -78.11
C SER A 284 -47.49 12.92 -77.53
N ASN A 285 -46.62 13.92 -77.70
CA ASN A 285 -45.47 14.08 -76.80
C ASN A 285 -45.94 14.19 -75.34
N PRO A 286 -45.16 13.66 -74.36
CA PRO A 286 -45.51 13.72 -72.96
C PRO A 286 -45.46 15.15 -72.42
N VAL A 287 -46.48 15.52 -71.64
CA VAL A 287 -46.50 16.74 -70.82
C VAL A 287 -46.13 16.36 -69.39
N PRO A 288 -45.04 16.93 -68.81
CA PRO A 288 -44.63 16.63 -67.45
C PRO A 288 -45.62 17.22 -66.45
N VAL A 289 -46.04 16.38 -65.50
CA VAL A 289 -47.00 16.75 -64.46
C VAL A 289 -46.48 16.38 -63.06
N GLN A 290 -46.93 17.15 -62.08
CA GLN A 290 -46.60 16.98 -60.67
C GLN A 290 -47.89 17.07 -59.84
N ASP A 291 -48.00 16.24 -58.79
CA ASP A 291 -49.11 16.31 -57.84
C ASP A 291 -49.12 17.68 -57.12
N GLY A 292 -50.33 18.24 -56.96
CA GLY A 292 -50.56 19.45 -56.19
C GLY A 292 -50.30 19.28 -54.69
N ALA A 293 -50.41 18.06 -54.19
CA ALA A 293 -50.06 17.72 -52.82
C ALA A 293 -48.71 16.97 -52.76
N ALA A 294 -47.96 17.23 -51.69
CA ALA A 294 -46.82 16.41 -51.33
C ALA A 294 -47.30 15.22 -50.49
N GLU A 295 -47.63 14.11 -51.15
CA GLU A 295 -48.20 12.91 -50.51
C GLU A 295 -47.89 11.62 -51.31
N ALA A 296 -47.98 10.47 -50.65
CA ALA A 296 -47.83 9.16 -51.29
C ALA A 296 -49.03 8.78 -52.17
N LYS A 297 -50.19 9.41 -51.96
CA LYS A 297 -51.43 9.19 -52.73
C LYS A 297 -51.29 9.56 -54.20
N GLY A 298 -50.39 10.49 -54.53
CA GLY A 298 -50.03 10.84 -55.90
C GLY A 298 -49.37 9.73 -56.72
N ASN A 299 -48.98 8.61 -56.12
CA ASN A 299 -48.41 7.47 -56.84
C ASN A 299 -49.52 6.62 -57.48
N LEU A 300 -49.97 7.03 -58.67
CA LEU A 300 -51.08 6.42 -59.39
C LEU A 300 -50.58 5.42 -60.45
N PRO A 301 -51.29 4.31 -60.69
CA PRO A 301 -50.98 3.42 -61.80
C PRO A 301 -51.20 4.11 -63.16
N ALA A 302 -50.68 3.49 -64.23
CA ALA A 302 -50.90 3.96 -65.59
C ALA A 302 -52.40 4.02 -65.93
N ASN A 303 -52.80 5.04 -66.69
CA ASN A 303 -54.17 5.34 -67.13
C ASN A 303 -55.14 5.73 -66.01
N SER A 304 -54.66 6.35 -64.93
CA SER A 304 -55.48 6.88 -63.83
C SER A 304 -55.86 8.35 -64.03
N ILE A 305 -54.93 9.16 -64.54
CA ILE A 305 -55.13 10.59 -64.83
C ILE A 305 -55.88 10.71 -66.15
N THR A 306 -57.20 10.77 -66.07
CA THR A 306 -58.12 10.65 -67.22
C THR A 306 -59.01 11.87 -67.41
N GLN A 307 -58.99 12.82 -66.47
CA GLN A 307 -59.78 14.04 -66.52
C GLN A 307 -58.88 15.25 -66.83
N TRP A 308 -59.30 16.05 -67.81
CA TRP A 308 -58.73 17.36 -68.09
C TRP A 308 -59.84 18.41 -67.96
N PRO A 309 -59.97 19.09 -66.81
CA PRO A 309 -61.05 20.04 -66.57
C PRO A 309 -61.16 21.17 -67.60
N GLN A 310 -60.05 21.67 -68.15
CA GLN A 310 -60.05 22.73 -69.18
C GLN A 310 -60.01 22.22 -70.62
N ASN A 311 -60.40 20.96 -70.88
CA ASN A 311 -60.50 20.43 -72.25
C ASN A 311 -61.30 21.40 -73.15
N PRO A 312 -60.72 21.91 -74.26
CA PRO A 312 -61.37 22.90 -75.11
C PRO A 312 -62.64 22.38 -75.80
N CYS A 313 -62.79 21.06 -75.90
CA CYS A 313 -63.97 20.37 -76.42
C CYS A 313 -65.07 20.13 -75.36
N ARG A 314 -64.91 20.62 -74.12
CA ARG A 314 -65.96 20.57 -73.09
C ARG A 314 -67.18 21.44 -73.50
N PRO A 315 -68.41 21.16 -73.03
CA PRO A 315 -69.55 22.06 -73.25
C PRO A 315 -69.24 23.49 -72.79
N GLY A 316 -69.36 24.48 -73.68
CA GLY A 316 -68.97 25.87 -73.42
C GLY A 316 -67.45 26.14 -73.39
N GLY A 317 -66.63 25.17 -73.84
CA GLY A 317 -65.21 25.35 -74.10
C GLY A 317 -64.93 26.03 -75.45
N ALA A 318 -63.70 26.48 -75.66
CA ALA A 318 -63.31 27.28 -76.83
C ALA A 318 -63.56 26.60 -78.19
N ASN A 319 -63.58 25.26 -78.23
CA ASN A 319 -63.77 24.46 -79.44
C ASN A 319 -65.05 23.61 -79.38
N SER A 320 -66.01 23.92 -78.50
CA SER A 320 -67.20 23.08 -78.28
C SER A 320 -68.13 22.94 -79.49
N ASP A 321 -68.01 23.83 -80.48
CA ASP A 321 -68.73 23.76 -81.75
C ASP A 321 -68.07 22.81 -82.77
N VAL A 322 -66.83 22.36 -82.51
CA VAL A 322 -65.98 21.63 -83.46
C VAL A 322 -65.62 20.22 -82.97
N CYS A 323 -65.54 19.99 -81.66
CA CYS A 323 -65.20 18.70 -81.05
C CYS A 323 -65.96 18.46 -79.74
N ARG A 324 -66.13 17.19 -79.37
CA ARG A 324 -66.74 16.73 -78.12
C ARG A 324 -65.67 16.32 -77.10
N PRO A 325 -66.00 16.16 -75.81
CA PRO A 325 -65.03 15.75 -74.79
C PRO A 325 -64.39 14.38 -75.04
N SER A 326 -65.08 13.50 -75.76
CA SER A 326 -64.60 12.19 -76.21
C SER A 326 -63.46 12.27 -77.23
N ASP A 327 -63.44 13.34 -78.01
CA ASP A 327 -62.65 13.44 -79.23
C ASP A 327 -61.21 13.90 -78.93
N LEU A 328 -60.97 14.34 -77.69
CA LEU A 328 -59.65 14.73 -77.17
C LEU A 328 -59.54 14.26 -75.72
N THR A 329 -58.83 13.16 -75.50
CA THR A 329 -58.67 12.50 -74.19
C THR A 329 -57.25 12.66 -73.64
N VAL A 330 -57.11 12.50 -72.33
CA VAL A 330 -55.82 12.51 -71.61
C VAL A 330 -55.62 11.18 -70.88
N SER A 331 -54.38 10.71 -70.80
CA SER A 331 -53.98 9.55 -69.99
C SER A 331 -52.54 9.69 -69.51
N ASN A 332 -52.18 9.15 -68.34
CA ASN A 332 -50.79 8.89 -67.99
C ASN A 332 -50.36 7.49 -68.46
N PRO A 333 -49.58 7.34 -69.56
CA PRO A 333 -49.27 6.01 -70.11
C PRO A 333 -48.27 5.23 -69.23
N GLN A 334 -47.63 5.91 -68.28
CA GLN A 334 -46.77 5.33 -67.25
C GLN A 334 -47.31 5.74 -65.86
N PRO A 335 -47.09 4.93 -64.81
CA PRO A 335 -47.44 5.30 -63.45
C PRO A 335 -46.77 6.62 -63.02
N THR A 336 -47.44 7.40 -62.18
CA THR A 336 -46.78 8.50 -61.46
C THR A 336 -46.04 7.95 -60.24
N SER A 337 -44.92 8.56 -59.88
CA SER A 337 -44.02 8.04 -58.84
C SER A 337 -43.26 9.15 -58.11
N GLY A 338 -42.64 8.81 -56.98
CA GLY A 338 -41.87 9.73 -56.14
C GLY A 338 -42.70 10.46 -55.07
N GLY A 339 -44.01 10.24 -55.02
CA GLY A 339 -44.86 10.74 -53.95
C GLY A 339 -44.52 10.08 -52.62
N ALA A 340 -44.42 10.85 -51.54
CA ALA A 340 -44.15 10.36 -50.20
C ALA A 340 -44.76 11.28 -49.14
N ASP A 341 -45.38 10.71 -48.12
CA ASP A 341 -45.91 11.47 -46.98
C ASP A 341 -44.78 11.96 -46.05
N GLN A 342 -45.05 13.00 -45.28
CA GLN A 342 -44.14 13.46 -44.22
C GLN A 342 -43.97 12.36 -43.17
N LYS A 343 -42.72 12.13 -42.72
CA LYS A 343 -42.42 11.17 -41.65
C LYS A 343 -41.71 11.86 -40.50
N HIS A 344 -42.22 11.67 -39.29
CA HIS A 344 -41.54 12.05 -38.06
C HIS A 344 -40.75 10.84 -37.56
N LEU A 345 -39.42 10.86 -37.72
CA LEU A 345 -38.54 9.81 -37.21
C LEU A 345 -38.10 10.17 -35.79
N VAL A 346 -38.17 9.21 -34.87
CA VAL A 346 -37.59 9.34 -33.54
C VAL A 346 -36.09 9.08 -33.64
N VAL A 347 -35.27 10.01 -33.16
CA VAL A 347 -33.81 9.98 -33.30
C VAL A 347 -33.14 10.21 -31.95
N ALA A 348 -31.95 9.65 -31.76
CA ALA A 348 -31.14 9.97 -30.59
C ALA A 348 -30.64 11.43 -30.70
N SER A 349 -31.04 12.30 -29.77
CA SER A 349 -30.53 13.68 -29.75
C SER A 349 -29.08 13.73 -29.25
N ALA A 350 -28.38 14.83 -29.50
CA ALA A 350 -27.01 15.01 -28.99
C ALA A 350 -26.95 14.98 -27.46
N GLN A 351 -28.00 15.49 -26.79
CA GLN A 351 -28.17 15.46 -25.34
C GLN A 351 -28.43 14.03 -24.84
N ASP A 352 -29.26 13.25 -25.53
CA ASP A 352 -29.53 11.84 -25.18
C ASP A 352 -28.23 11.03 -25.23
N VAL A 353 -27.50 11.12 -26.35
CA VAL A 353 -26.23 10.38 -26.56
C VAL A 353 -25.17 10.80 -25.54
N ALA A 354 -25.07 12.08 -25.20
CA ALA A 354 -24.17 12.55 -24.15
C ALA A 354 -24.56 11.99 -22.76
N GLY A 355 -25.86 12.02 -22.42
CA GLY A 355 -26.38 11.48 -21.16
C GLY A 355 -26.19 9.96 -21.04
N TRP A 356 -26.44 9.20 -22.11
CA TRP A 356 -26.22 7.75 -22.13
C TRP A 356 -24.74 7.40 -22.01
N ASN A 357 -23.84 8.11 -22.68
CA ASN A 357 -22.40 7.90 -22.52
C ASN A 357 -21.91 8.23 -21.09
N GLN A 358 -22.43 9.29 -20.47
CA GLN A 358 -22.14 9.60 -19.06
C GLN A 358 -22.68 8.52 -18.10
N GLN A 359 -23.86 7.97 -18.39
CA GLN A 359 -24.46 6.87 -17.63
C GLN A 359 -23.64 5.57 -17.79
N VAL A 360 -23.18 5.26 -19.01
CA VAL A 360 -22.25 4.15 -19.28
C VAL A 360 -20.98 4.31 -18.44
N GLN A 361 -20.26 5.44 -18.52
CA GLN A 361 -19.03 5.67 -17.76
C GLN A 361 -19.23 5.55 -16.24
N THR A 362 -20.40 5.98 -15.74
CA THR A 362 -20.76 5.84 -14.33
C THR A 362 -20.95 4.36 -13.94
N LEU A 363 -21.63 3.59 -14.78
CA LEU A 363 -21.84 2.16 -14.58
C LEU A 363 -20.54 1.35 -14.75
N GLU A 364 -19.71 1.64 -15.76
CA GLU A 364 -18.40 1.02 -15.95
C GLU A 364 -17.52 1.14 -14.70
N LYS A 365 -17.50 2.33 -14.07
CA LYS A 365 -16.76 2.54 -12.81
C LYS A 365 -17.35 1.74 -11.66
N GLN A 366 -18.67 1.81 -11.45
CA GLN A 366 -19.36 1.10 -10.36
C GLN A 366 -19.23 -0.43 -10.48
N LEU A 367 -19.38 -0.95 -11.69
CA LEU A 367 -19.23 -2.37 -12.01
C LEU A 367 -17.77 -2.81 -11.94
N GLY A 368 -16.82 -1.99 -12.40
CA GLY A 368 -15.39 -2.26 -12.28
C GLY A 368 -14.90 -2.35 -10.84
N ASP A 369 -15.37 -1.46 -9.95
CA ASP A 369 -15.07 -1.52 -8.52
C ASP A 369 -15.70 -2.76 -7.86
N ARG A 370 -16.94 -3.13 -8.27
CA ARG A 370 -17.61 -4.36 -7.82
C ARG A 370 -16.87 -5.62 -8.28
N VAL A 371 -16.48 -5.69 -9.54
CA VAL A 371 -15.72 -6.79 -10.14
C VAL A 371 -14.38 -6.99 -9.45
N LYS A 372 -13.65 -5.91 -9.13
CA LYS A 372 -12.42 -5.98 -8.32
C LYS A 372 -12.68 -6.56 -6.93
N ALA A 373 -13.73 -6.09 -6.25
CA ALA A 373 -14.11 -6.61 -4.94
C ALA A 373 -14.50 -8.10 -4.99
N ASP A 374 -15.27 -8.51 -6.00
CA ASP A 374 -15.68 -9.91 -6.17
C ASP A 374 -14.49 -10.82 -6.51
N MET A 375 -13.53 -10.37 -7.33
CA MET A 375 -12.27 -11.11 -7.56
C MET A 375 -11.45 -11.26 -6.27
N GLN A 376 -11.29 -10.19 -5.48
CA GLN A 376 -10.59 -10.23 -4.20
C GLN A 376 -11.28 -11.15 -3.19
N ASN A 377 -12.61 -11.17 -3.17
CA ASN A 377 -13.40 -12.04 -2.30
C ASN A 377 -13.25 -13.52 -2.69
N LYS A 378 -13.23 -13.85 -4.00
CA LYS A 378 -13.01 -15.22 -4.48
C LYS A 378 -11.65 -15.80 -4.07
N GLN A 379 -10.64 -14.96 -3.83
CA GLN A 379 -9.25 -15.34 -3.58
C GLN A 379 -8.84 -15.16 -2.10
N HIS A 380 -9.76 -15.40 -1.16
CA HIS A 380 -9.59 -15.24 0.30
C HIS A 380 -8.14 -15.42 0.82
N GLY A 381 -7.53 -14.32 1.26
CA GLY A 381 -6.18 -14.31 1.86
C GLY A 381 -5.02 -14.10 0.87
N LEU A 382 -5.27 -14.15 -0.44
CA LEU A 382 -4.29 -13.79 -1.46
C LEU A 382 -4.29 -12.27 -1.71
N THR A 383 -3.12 -11.75 -2.07
CA THR A 383 -2.87 -10.34 -2.38
C THR A 383 -2.86 -10.15 -3.91
N PRO A 384 -3.46 -9.08 -4.45
CA PRO A 384 -3.45 -8.82 -5.89
C PRO A 384 -2.03 -8.46 -6.36
N ALA A 385 -1.59 -9.08 -7.45
CA ALA A 385 -0.35 -8.72 -8.14
C ALA A 385 -0.64 -7.58 -9.12
N VAL A 386 -0.26 -6.36 -8.76
CA VAL A 386 -0.37 -5.17 -9.63
C VAL A 386 1.00 -4.51 -9.74
N ASP A 387 1.47 -4.30 -10.96
CA ASP A 387 2.76 -3.66 -11.24
C ASP A 387 2.67 -2.11 -11.21
N PRO A 388 3.79 -1.38 -11.28
CA PRO A 388 3.78 0.10 -11.22
C PRO A 388 3.09 0.77 -12.43
N GLY A 389 2.86 0.04 -13.52
CA GLY A 389 2.07 0.48 -14.67
C GLY A 389 0.58 0.20 -14.55
N GLY A 390 0.16 -0.54 -13.51
CA GLY A 390 -1.22 -0.99 -13.30
C GLY A 390 -1.57 -2.33 -13.94
N SER A 391 -0.60 -3.03 -14.55
CA SER A 391 -0.81 -4.35 -15.15
C SER A 391 -1.01 -5.42 -14.08
N GLY A 392 -1.58 -6.58 -14.45
CA GLY A 392 -1.94 -7.66 -13.52
C GLY A 392 -3.39 -7.64 -13.04
N THR A 393 -4.15 -6.58 -13.36
CA THR A 393 -5.62 -6.57 -13.34
C THR A 393 -6.15 -5.90 -14.60
N THR A 394 -6.81 -6.68 -15.45
CA THR A 394 -7.44 -6.22 -16.69
C THR A 394 -8.94 -6.07 -16.47
N LEU A 395 -9.50 -4.92 -16.82
CA LEU A 395 -10.94 -4.70 -16.99
C LEU A 395 -11.21 -4.40 -18.45
N SER A 396 -12.21 -5.06 -19.03
CA SER A 396 -12.76 -4.73 -20.35
C SER A 396 -14.27 -4.56 -20.27
N ASN A 397 -14.80 -3.56 -20.97
CA ASN A 397 -16.21 -3.20 -20.91
C ASN A 397 -16.87 -3.43 -22.27
N ASP A 398 -18.14 -3.82 -22.25
CA ASP A 398 -19.02 -3.84 -23.42
C ASP A 398 -20.36 -3.18 -23.10
N VAL A 399 -20.98 -2.64 -24.15
CA VAL A 399 -22.33 -2.05 -24.10
C VAL A 399 -23.15 -2.65 -25.23
N SER A 400 -24.28 -3.27 -24.86
CA SER A 400 -25.15 -3.97 -25.80
C SER A 400 -26.61 -3.54 -25.62
N PRO A 401 -27.30 -3.07 -26.68
CA PRO A 401 -26.75 -2.66 -27.98
C PRO A 401 -25.76 -1.48 -27.83
N PRO A 402 -24.92 -1.17 -28.84
CA PRO A 402 -24.05 -0.01 -28.79
C PRO A 402 -24.84 1.30 -28.77
N VAL A 403 -24.28 2.34 -28.13
CA VAL A 403 -24.88 3.69 -28.10
C VAL A 403 -24.92 4.26 -29.53
N PRO A 404 -26.08 4.75 -30.02
CA PRO A 404 -26.21 5.30 -31.37
C PRO A 404 -25.50 6.66 -31.50
N LYS A 405 -25.29 7.15 -32.74
CA LYS A 405 -24.79 8.50 -32.97
C LYS A 405 -25.94 9.51 -32.92
N ALA A 406 -25.61 10.76 -32.65
CA ALA A 406 -26.60 11.83 -32.64
C ALA A 406 -27.23 12.01 -34.04
N GLY A 407 -28.56 11.94 -34.11
CA GLY A 407 -29.33 12.00 -35.35
C GLY A 407 -29.60 10.67 -36.04
N ASP A 408 -29.08 9.55 -35.52
CA ASP A 408 -29.48 8.20 -35.95
C ASP A 408 -30.91 7.90 -35.48
N GLU A 409 -31.69 7.18 -36.30
CA GLU A 409 -33.00 6.67 -35.91
C GLU A 409 -32.85 5.63 -34.79
N PHE A 410 -33.59 5.83 -33.70
CA PHE A 410 -33.47 5.00 -32.50
C PHE A 410 -34.83 4.85 -31.82
N ALA A 411 -35.09 3.63 -31.32
CA ALA A 411 -36.29 3.31 -30.54
C ALA A 411 -35.90 3.12 -29.06
N PRO A 412 -36.84 3.33 -28.11
CA PRO A 412 -36.62 3.02 -26.70
C PRO A 412 -36.05 1.62 -26.49
N ALA A 413 -34.86 1.54 -25.87
CA ALA A 413 -34.12 0.28 -25.70
C ALA A 413 -33.46 0.21 -24.31
N ASN A 414 -33.20 -1.01 -23.83
CA ASN A 414 -32.41 -1.22 -22.62
C ASN A 414 -30.93 -1.43 -23.00
N LEU A 415 -30.09 -0.47 -22.64
CA LEU A 415 -28.64 -0.57 -22.78
C LEU A 415 -28.10 -1.37 -21.59
N THR A 416 -27.45 -2.50 -21.86
CA THR A 416 -26.75 -3.29 -20.85
C THR A 416 -25.27 -2.94 -20.91
N VAL A 417 -24.72 -2.50 -19.78
CA VAL A 417 -23.28 -2.31 -19.58
C VAL A 417 -22.75 -3.53 -18.85
N THR A 418 -21.75 -4.19 -19.41
CA THR A 418 -21.06 -5.31 -18.79
C THR A 418 -19.60 -4.92 -18.56
N VAL A 419 -19.05 -5.32 -17.41
CA VAL A 419 -17.62 -5.23 -17.12
C VAL A 419 -17.10 -6.63 -16.83
N HIS A 420 -16.13 -7.04 -17.63
CA HIS A 420 -15.37 -8.27 -17.49
C HIS A 420 -14.05 -7.98 -16.79
N GLY A 421 -13.76 -8.69 -15.70
CA GLY A 421 -12.52 -8.56 -14.96
C GLY A 421 -11.71 -9.83 -14.91
N LYS A 422 -10.40 -9.68 -15.04
CA LYS A 422 -9.39 -10.72 -14.85
C LYS A 422 -8.25 -10.14 -14.01
N GLY A 423 -7.83 -10.84 -12.96
CA GLY A 423 -6.78 -10.36 -12.07
C GLY A 423 -5.94 -11.50 -11.51
N VAL A 424 -4.66 -11.21 -11.26
CA VAL A 424 -3.72 -12.18 -10.67
C VAL A 424 -3.52 -11.89 -9.20
N PHE A 425 -3.43 -12.97 -8.42
CA PHE A 425 -3.31 -12.97 -6.99
C PHE A 425 -2.16 -13.90 -6.57
N TYR A 426 -1.48 -13.57 -5.49
CA TYR A 426 -0.36 -14.34 -4.95
C TYR A 426 -0.47 -14.47 -3.43
N ASN A 427 0.22 -15.46 -2.87
CA ASN A 427 0.32 -15.65 -1.43
C ASN A 427 1.62 -15.01 -0.89
N PRO A 428 1.55 -13.94 -0.07
CA PRO A 428 2.75 -13.35 0.54
C PRO A 428 3.55 -14.32 1.40
N ALA A 429 2.90 -15.35 1.96
CA ALA A 429 3.58 -16.36 2.76
C ALA A 429 4.44 -17.33 1.92
N ASP A 430 4.13 -17.52 0.64
CA ASP A 430 4.94 -18.38 -0.24
C ASP A 430 6.17 -17.63 -0.76
N ILE A 431 6.03 -16.34 -1.09
CA ILE A 431 7.19 -15.48 -1.40
C ILE A 431 8.14 -15.38 -0.20
N ARG A 432 7.59 -15.27 1.02
CA ARG A 432 8.39 -15.30 2.26
C ARG A 432 9.26 -16.56 2.36
N LYS A 433 8.72 -17.75 2.07
CA LYS A 433 9.48 -19.02 2.12
C LYS A 433 10.66 -19.02 1.15
N VAL A 434 10.47 -18.49 -0.07
CA VAL A 434 11.56 -18.38 -1.07
C VAL A 434 12.69 -17.51 -0.51
N VAL A 435 12.38 -16.31 0.00
CA VAL A 435 13.39 -15.40 0.58
C VAL A 435 14.07 -16.02 1.82
N GLU A 436 13.35 -16.76 2.65
CA GLU A 436 13.92 -17.48 3.81
C GLU A 436 14.83 -18.65 3.39
N GLN A 437 14.50 -19.33 2.28
CA GLN A 437 15.32 -20.38 1.68
C GLN A 437 16.61 -19.81 1.07
N ASP A 438 16.54 -18.68 0.36
CA ASP A 438 17.70 -18.00 -0.23
C ASP A 438 18.64 -17.43 0.84
N LEU A 439 18.08 -16.80 1.88
CA LEU A 439 18.84 -16.36 3.05
C LEU A 439 19.57 -17.53 3.71
N SER A 440 18.88 -18.67 3.87
CA SER A 440 19.47 -19.89 4.44
C SER A 440 20.59 -20.46 3.55
N GLY A 441 20.44 -20.37 2.22
CA GLY A 441 21.46 -20.77 1.24
C GLY A 441 22.72 -19.90 1.25
N GLN A 442 22.64 -18.66 1.75
CA GLN A 442 23.79 -17.75 1.91
C GLN A 442 24.46 -17.82 3.30
N VAL A 443 23.96 -18.65 4.23
CA VAL A 443 24.59 -18.82 5.54
C VAL A 443 25.92 -19.58 5.42
N PRO A 444 27.02 -19.11 6.04
CA PRO A 444 28.31 -19.81 6.04
C PRO A 444 28.23 -21.21 6.69
N GLN A 445 29.08 -22.13 6.24
CA GLN A 445 29.14 -23.48 6.82
C GLN A 445 29.46 -23.44 8.34
N GLY A 446 28.64 -24.13 9.13
CA GLY A 446 28.74 -24.15 10.60
C GLY A 446 27.97 -23.03 11.32
N GLU A 447 27.22 -22.22 10.57
CA GLU A 447 26.30 -21.21 11.09
C GLU A 447 24.85 -21.53 10.69
N THR A 448 23.90 -20.92 11.39
CA THR A 448 22.46 -20.96 11.11
C THR A 448 21.90 -19.55 11.03
N LEU A 449 20.85 -19.35 10.24
CA LEU A 449 20.14 -18.08 10.18
C LEU A 449 19.55 -17.75 11.56
N ALA A 450 19.82 -16.54 12.05
CA ALA A 450 19.28 -16.01 13.28
C ALA A 450 17.74 -15.94 13.22
N ASN A 451 17.12 -16.02 14.39
CA ASN A 451 15.66 -16.06 14.49
C ASN A 451 15.03 -14.75 13.96
N GLN A 452 14.03 -14.87 13.08
CA GLN A 452 13.29 -13.77 12.43
C GLN A 452 14.14 -12.85 11.51
N PRO A 453 14.47 -13.28 10.29
CA PRO A 453 15.01 -12.39 9.27
C PRO A 453 14.06 -11.23 8.94
N LYS A 454 14.63 -10.05 8.67
CA LYS A 454 13.92 -8.86 8.20
C LYS A 454 13.69 -8.97 6.70
N ILE A 455 12.46 -9.31 6.33
CA ILE A 455 12.01 -9.37 4.94
C ILE A 455 11.23 -8.09 4.64
N GLY A 456 11.64 -7.40 3.57
CA GLY A 456 11.03 -6.16 3.09
C GLY A 456 9.67 -6.37 2.45
N ALA A 457 9.04 -5.27 2.05
CA ALA A 457 7.79 -5.33 1.29
C ALA A 457 8.02 -5.97 -0.09
N VAL A 458 7.10 -6.86 -0.49
CA VAL A 458 7.11 -7.46 -1.82
C VAL A 458 6.82 -6.39 -2.87
N LYS A 459 7.74 -6.20 -3.81
CA LYS A 459 7.57 -5.29 -4.96
C LYS A 459 7.21 -6.13 -6.18
N VAL A 460 6.03 -5.94 -6.74
CA VAL A 460 5.69 -6.49 -8.07
C VAL A 460 6.40 -5.61 -9.10
N THR A 461 7.28 -6.19 -9.92
CA THR A 461 8.01 -5.46 -10.97
C THR A 461 7.33 -5.58 -12.33
N GLN A 462 6.64 -6.70 -12.57
CA GLN A 462 5.86 -6.97 -13.77
C GLN A 462 4.71 -7.91 -13.41
N ALA A 463 3.51 -7.70 -13.96
CA ALA A 463 2.39 -8.63 -13.82
C ALA A 463 1.58 -8.72 -15.11
N LEU A 464 1.31 -9.94 -15.58
CA LEU A 464 0.44 -10.24 -16.71
C LEU A 464 -0.85 -10.88 -16.21
N ASP A 465 -1.98 -10.64 -16.88
CA ASP A 465 -3.27 -11.17 -16.41
C ASP A 465 -3.42 -12.71 -16.58
N ASP A 466 -2.45 -13.37 -17.21
CA ASP A 466 -2.41 -14.84 -17.40
C ASP A 466 -1.92 -15.62 -16.17
N GLY A 467 -1.41 -14.92 -15.15
CA GLY A 467 -0.81 -15.51 -13.95
C GLY A 467 0.69 -15.26 -13.83
N THR A 468 1.36 -14.81 -14.88
CA THR A 468 2.80 -14.56 -14.88
C THR A 468 3.12 -13.28 -14.13
N VAL A 469 3.92 -13.37 -13.08
CA VAL A 469 4.30 -12.23 -12.23
C VAL A 469 5.81 -12.27 -11.94
N ILE A 470 6.45 -11.12 -11.84
CA ILE A 470 7.83 -11.00 -11.35
C ILE A 470 7.80 -10.15 -10.08
N PHE A 471 8.42 -10.67 -9.02
CA PHE A 471 8.57 -10.00 -7.74
C PHE A 471 10.04 -9.71 -7.45
N SER A 472 10.32 -8.57 -6.84
CA SER A 472 11.59 -8.27 -6.19
C SER A 472 11.33 -8.07 -4.70
N VAL A 473 12.14 -8.73 -3.85
CA VAL A 473 12.01 -8.65 -2.40
C VAL A 473 13.38 -8.50 -1.77
N ASP A 474 13.51 -7.55 -0.85
CA ASP A 474 14.73 -7.38 -0.06
C ASP A 474 14.68 -8.30 1.17
N GLY A 475 15.64 -9.20 1.32
CA GLY A 475 15.80 -10.06 2.50
C GLY A 475 17.08 -9.71 3.25
N SER A 476 17.01 -9.56 4.58
CA SER A 476 18.19 -9.35 5.41
C SER A 476 18.08 -10.08 6.75
N GLY A 477 19.21 -10.58 7.24
CA GLY A 477 19.28 -11.32 8.48
C GLY A 477 20.70 -11.34 9.04
N PHE A 478 20.89 -12.15 10.07
CA PHE A 478 22.18 -12.40 10.66
C PHE A 478 22.43 -13.90 10.67
N SER A 479 23.67 -14.34 10.53
CA SER A 479 24.06 -15.72 10.81
C SER A 479 24.70 -15.82 12.20
N GLU A 480 24.30 -16.87 12.92
CA GLU A 480 24.79 -17.23 14.25
C GLU A 480 25.46 -18.62 14.18
N PRO A 481 26.65 -18.82 14.76
CA PRO A 481 27.28 -20.13 14.76
C PRO A 481 26.50 -21.14 15.61
N THR A 482 26.35 -22.37 15.13
CA THR A 482 25.71 -23.43 15.92
C THR A 482 26.65 -23.93 17.00
N PHE A 483 26.38 -23.58 18.25
CA PHE A 483 27.17 -24.01 19.41
C PHE A 483 26.48 -25.11 20.20
N ASP A 484 27.25 -26.11 20.65
CA ASP A 484 26.80 -27.02 21.70
C ASP A 484 26.81 -26.30 23.06
N ILE A 485 25.67 -25.71 23.40
CA ILE A 485 25.43 -25.04 24.68
C ILE A 485 25.60 -26.01 25.85
N SER A 486 25.32 -27.32 25.67
CA SER A 486 25.42 -28.30 26.75
C SER A 486 26.88 -28.62 27.10
N GLY A 487 27.70 -29.01 26.12
CA GLY A 487 29.13 -29.24 26.30
C GLY A 487 29.92 -27.98 26.70
N LEU A 488 29.44 -26.78 26.34
CA LEU A 488 29.98 -25.52 26.85
C LEU A 488 29.67 -25.32 28.34
N LYS A 489 28.43 -25.56 28.79
CA LYS A 489 28.06 -25.46 30.22
C LYS A 489 28.83 -26.44 31.09
N ASP A 490 29.01 -27.68 30.64
CA ASP A 490 29.80 -28.67 31.38
C ASP A 490 31.26 -28.21 31.53
N GLN A 491 31.86 -27.67 30.47
CA GLN A 491 33.21 -27.09 30.52
C GLN A 491 33.33 -25.81 31.37
N LEU A 492 32.22 -25.13 31.69
CA LEU A 492 32.20 -23.96 32.57
C LEU A 492 32.11 -24.32 34.07
N THR A 493 31.71 -25.55 34.41
CA THR A 493 31.54 -25.96 35.82
C THR A 493 32.82 -25.82 36.64
N GLY A 494 32.70 -25.26 37.85
CA GLY A 494 33.82 -25.08 38.78
C GLY A 494 34.94 -24.13 38.34
N LYS A 495 34.80 -23.42 37.20
CA LYS A 495 35.81 -22.45 36.73
C LYS A 495 35.68 -21.10 37.43
N SER A 496 36.80 -20.39 37.61
CA SER A 496 36.76 -18.98 38.03
C SER A 496 36.10 -18.11 36.94
N GLY A 497 35.58 -16.93 37.31
CA GLY A 497 35.03 -15.99 36.34
C GLY A 497 36.04 -15.55 35.26
N GLY A 498 37.34 -15.50 35.61
CA GLY A 498 38.42 -15.22 34.65
C GLY A 498 38.66 -16.37 33.67
N ASP A 499 38.73 -17.60 34.17
CA ASP A 499 38.93 -18.80 33.35
C ASP A 499 37.73 -19.09 32.45
N ALA A 500 36.51 -18.82 32.94
CA ALA A 500 35.27 -18.90 32.17
C ALA A 500 35.30 -17.93 30.98
N ARG A 501 35.65 -16.66 31.20
CA ARG A 501 35.81 -15.66 30.13
C ARG A 501 36.87 -16.07 29.10
N LYS A 502 38.01 -16.62 29.56
CA LYS A 502 39.09 -17.09 28.69
C LYS A 502 38.65 -18.31 27.86
N LEU A 503 37.99 -19.28 28.47
CA LEU A 503 37.43 -20.45 27.79
C LEU A 503 36.41 -20.04 26.71
N LEU A 504 35.49 -19.16 27.04
CA LEU A 504 34.45 -18.69 26.11
C LEU A 504 35.07 -17.97 24.91
N ARG A 505 36.03 -17.07 25.14
CA ARG A 505 36.80 -16.43 24.03
C ARG A 505 37.57 -17.45 23.19
N GLN A 506 38.13 -18.50 23.78
CA GLN A 506 38.85 -19.54 23.04
C GLN A 506 37.91 -20.46 22.23
N ARG A 507 36.72 -20.78 22.75
CA ARG A 507 35.75 -21.70 22.10
C ARG A 507 34.85 -21.02 21.08
N LEU A 508 34.47 -19.76 21.30
CA LEU A 508 33.53 -19.01 20.46
C LEU A 508 34.23 -18.06 19.46
N GLY A 509 35.57 -17.98 19.52
CA GLY A 509 36.39 -17.09 18.71
C GLY A 509 36.61 -15.72 19.38
N ALA A 510 37.86 -15.37 19.66
CA ALA A 510 38.20 -14.16 20.41
C ALA A 510 37.74 -12.88 19.70
N ASP A 511 37.78 -12.86 18.36
CA ASP A 511 37.37 -11.72 17.53
C ASP A 511 35.85 -11.61 17.34
N ARG A 512 35.10 -12.64 17.76
CA ARG A 512 33.63 -12.68 17.74
C ARG A 512 33.03 -12.37 19.10
N VAL A 513 33.69 -12.73 20.20
CA VAL A 513 33.23 -12.46 21.57
C VAL A 513 33.52 -11.01 21.97
N GLN A 514 32.50 -10.17 21.90
CA GLN A 514 32.58 -8.75 22.27
C GLN A 514 32.57 -8.58 23.79
N ASN A 515 31.64 -9.24 24.48
CA ASN A 515 31.48 -9.14 25.93
C ASN A 515 31.05 -10.48 26.55
N VAL A 516 31.40 -10.68 27.82
CA VAL A 516 31.05 -11.87 28.61
C VAL A 516 30.73 -11.41 30.03
N ASP A 517 29.44 -11.19 30.27
CA ASP A 517 28.93 -10.92 31.60
C ASP A 517 28.65 -12.24 32.35
N ILE A 518 28.96 -12.24 33.64
CA ILE A 518 28.83 -13.40 34.53
C ILE A 518 28.21 -12.92 35.83
N SER A 519 26.91 -13.08 35.94
CA SER A 519 26.14 -12.77 37.14
C SER A 519 25.95 -14.04 37.96
N GLN A 520 26.23 -13.98 39.26
CA GLN A 520 26.02 -15.09 40.20
C GLN A 520 25.04 -14.66 41.29
N SER A 521 24.12 -15.55 41.67
CA SER A 521 23.12 -15.26 42.71
C SER A 521 23.75 -15.07 44.11
N ILE A 522 24.96 -15.59 44.31
CA ILE A 522 25.80 -15.42 45.48
C ILE A 522 27.22 -15.15 44.95
N PRO A 523 27.94 -14.12 45.41
CA PRO A 523 29.28 -13.80 44.91
C PRO A 523 30.30 -14.84 45.37
N PHE A 524 30.49 -15.88 44.57
CA PHE A 524 31.42 -16.97 44.84
C PHE A 524 32.62 -16.93 43.88
N PHE A 525 33.75 -17.49 44.28
CA PHE A 525 35.00 -17.41 43.52
C PHE A 525 35.05 -18.34 42.29
N VAL A 526 34.11 -19.29 42.19
CA VAL A 526 33.95 -20.22 41.06
C VAL A 526 32.49 -20.34 40.64
N LEU A 527 32.27 -20.66 39.37
CA LEU A 527 30.98 -21.04 38.82
C LEU A 527 30.47 -22.35 39.45
N PRO A 528 29.13 -22.59 39.46
CA PRO A 528 28.53 -23.80 40.01
C PRO A 528 29.14 -25.08 39.43
N TYR A 529 29.28 -26.11 40.27
CA TYR A 529 29.80 -27.43 39.85
C TYR A 529 28.79 -28.27 39.06
N PHE A 530 27.53 -27.81 38.93
CA PHE A 530 26.48 -28.47 38.18
C PHE A 530 26.07 -27.58 37.00
N SER A 531 26.16 -28.10 35.77
CA SER A 531 25.80 -27.36 34.54
C SER A 531 24.32 -26.97 34.48
N SER A 532 23.45 -27.72 35.17
CA SER A 532 22.03 -27.38 35.38
C SER A 532 21.80 -26.10 36.22
N ARG A 533 22.83 -25.60 36.92
CA ARG A 533 22.82 -24.32 37.64
C ARG A 533 23.51 -23.18 36.86
N ILE A 534 23.94 -23.45 35.62
CA ILE A 534 24.51 -22.46 34.71
C ILE A 534 23.51 -22.18 33.58
N GLU A 535 22.94 -20.98 33.59
CA GLU A 535 22.21 -20.45 32.44
C GLU A 535 23.24 -19.78 31.51
N LEU A 536 23.39 -20.30 30.29
CA LEU A 536 24.24 -19.71 29.25
C LEU A 536 23.31 -19.16 28.18
N GLN A 537 23.32 -17.84 28.01
CA GLN A 537 22.60 -17.12 26.96
C GLN A 537 23.64 -16.51 26.02
N ILE A 538 23.52 -16.80 24.73
CA ILE A 538 24.33 -16.20 23.67
C ILE A 538 23.43 -15.16 23.00
N MET A 539 23.86 -13.91 22.95
CA MET A 539 23.12 -12.82 22.33
C MET A 539 23.90 -12.31 21.12
N PRO A 540 23.31 -12.31 19.91
CA PRO A 540 23.92 -11.66 18.77
C PRO A 540 23.89 -10.14 19.00
N ILE A 541 25.02 -9.48 18.82
CA ILE A 541 25.09 -8.02 18.71
C ILE A 541 25.65 -7.62 17.34
N GLU A 542 25.08 -6.56 16.80
CA GLU A 542 25.47 -5.97 15.53
C GLU A 542 26.93 -5.47 15.65
N LYS A 543 27.82 -5.99 14.81
CA LYS A 543 29.23 -5.58 14.83
C LYS A 543 29.29 -4.09 14.44
N PRO A 544 29.80 -3.19 15.30
CA PRO A 544 29.88 -1.78 14.94
C PRO A 544 30.77 -1.63 13.70
N SER A 545 30.26 -0.96 12.68
CA SER A 545 31.01 -0.59 11.48
C SER A 545 32.27 0.18 11.92
N SER A 546 33.44 -0.40 11.62
CA SER A 546 34.74 0.22 11.89
C SER A 546 35.08 1.26 10.83
#